data_AF-A0A949CN03-F1
#
_entry.id   AF-A0A949CN03-F1
#
_cell.length_a   1.000
_cell.length_b   1.000
_cell.length_c   1.000
_cell.angle_alpha   90.00
_cell.angle_beta   90.00
_cell.angle_gamma   90.00
#
_symmetry.space_group_name_H-M   'P 1'
#
loop_
_entity.id
_entity.type
_entity.pdbx_description
1 polymer ?
#
loop_
_entity_poly.entity_id
_entity_poly.type
_entity_poly.pdbx_seq_one_letter_code
_entity_poly.pdbx_strand_id
1 'polypeptide(L)'
;MPLGKLSWREIQGRPLRSLLTLLSIVIGVSAIVATSLASNSAQLAQVAMVQSVTGRASLEIEGIGGASFDGKPLEFVSGLEGVEVASPILRRFSNMQIVSGGDDKETTASSERKVPKSFRVQLMGVIPELDRQVRGYTVLEGKELTNDASDKASILMDIGFAASARIQVGTQVKLLTRSFGQTAT
;
A
#
# COMPACT_ATOMS: atom_id res chain seq x y z
N MET A 1 -26.76 -48.14 -17.68
CA MET A 1 -25.64 -48.02 -18.64
C MET A 1 -24.41 -48.76 -18.10
N PRO A 2 -24.12 -49.99 -18.58
CA PRO A 2 -23.08 -50.86 -18.01
C PRO A 2 -21.64 -50.57 -18.46
N LEU A 3 -21.44 -49.64 -19.39
CA LEU A 3 -20.14 -49.38 -20.04
C LEU A 3 -19.07 -48.84 -19.08
N GLY A 4 -19.43 -47.96 -18.14
CA GLY A 4 -18.47 -47.37 -17.19
C GLY A 4 -17.85 -48.37 -16.22
N LYS A 5 -18.59 -49.44 -15.86
CA LYS A 5 -18.09 -50.50 -14.97
C LYS A 5 -17.06 -51.40 -15.66
N LEU A 6 -17.15 -51.56 -16.99
CA LEU A 6 -16.18 -52.32 -17.78
C LEU A 6 -14.86 -51.53 -17.93
N SER A 7 -14.95 -50.23 -18.22
CA SER A 7 -13.78 -49.34 -18.28
C SER A 7 -13.04 -49.24 -16.95
N TRP A 8 -13.76 -49.20 -15.82
CA TRP A 8 -13.14 -49.18 -14.49
C TRP A 8 -12.34 -50.45 -14.20
N ARG A 9 -12.84 -51.61 -14.65
CA ARG A 9 -12.16 -52.91 -14.48
C ARG A 9 -10.93 -53.04 -15.37
N GLU A 10 -10.96 -52.49 -16.58
CA GLU A 10 -9.80 -52.42 -17.47
C GLU A 10 -8.69 -51.49 -16.95
N ILE A 11 -9.07 -50.37 -16.31
CA ILE A 11 -8.12 -49.46 -15.65
C ILE A 11 -7.37 -50.16 -14.50
N GLN A 12 -8.05 -51.04 -13.75
CA GLN A 12 -7.44 -51.85 -12.70
C GLN A 12 -6.55 -53.00 -13.22
N GLY A 13 -6.75 -53.46 -14.46
CA GLY A 13 -5.96 -54.54 -15.06
C GLY A 13 -4.56 -54.12 -15.51
N ARG A 14 -4.34 -52.83 -15.81
CA ARG A 14 -3.03 -52.28 -16.22
C ARG A 14 -2.74 -50.94 -15.50
N PRO A 15 -2.61 -50.96 -14.16
CA PRO A 15 -2.61 -49.75 -13.33
C PRO A 15 -1.45 -48.81 -13.69
N LEU A 16 -0.28 -49.36 -14.04
CA LEU A 16 0.91 -48.55 -14.35
C LEU A 16 0.70 -47.62 -15.55
N ARG A 17 0.05 -48.11 -16.61
CA ARG A 17 -0.16 -47.35 -17.85
C ARG A 17 -1.21 -46.25 -17.68
N SER A 18 -2.30 -46.56 -16.99
CA SER A 18 -3.34 -45.57 -16.67
C SER A 18 -2.81 -44.49 -15.75
N LEU A 19 -1.94 -44.84 -14.79
CA LEU A 19 -1.37 -43.87 -13.85
C LEU A 19 -0.35 -42.96 -14.53
N LEU A 20 0.52 -43.49 -15.41
CA LEU A 20 1.46 -42.66 -16.19
C LEU A 20 0.75 -41.67 -17.12
N THR A 21 -0.32 -42.10 -17.78
CA THR A 21 -1.09 -41.23 -18.70
C THR A 21 -1.87 -40.16 -17.94
N LEU A 22 -2.50 -40.52 -16.81
CA LEU A 22 -3.15 -39.56 -15.93
C LEU A 22 -2.16 -38.53 -15.38
N LEU A 23 -0.99 -38.97 -14.92
CA LEU A 23 0.03 -38.09 -14.37
C LEU A 23 0.55 -37.09 -15.41
N SER A 24 0.74 -37.53 -16.66
CA SER A 24 1.15 -36.65 -17.76
C SER A 24 0.14 -35.52 -18.00
N ILE A 25 -1.16 -35.84 -18.01
CA ILE A 25 -2.23 -34.84 -18.18
C ILE A 25 -2.27 -33.90 -16.98
N VAL A 26 -2.21 -34.43 -15.75
CA VAL A 26 -2.24 -33.63 -14.52
C VAL A 26 -1.08 -32.63 -14.49
N ILE A 27 0.13 -33.06 -14.85
CA ILE A 27 1.31 -32.16 -14.89
C ILE A 27 1.09 -31.05 -15.93
N GLY A 28 0.62 -31.39 -17.14
CA GLY A 28 0.36 -30.40 -18.20
C GLY A 28 -0.68 -29.36 -17.81
N VAL A 29 -1.83 -29.79 -17.30
CA VAL A 29 -2.91 -28.88 -16.86
C VAL A 29 -2.46 -28.04 -15.66
N SER A 30 -1.75 -28.64 -14.70
CA SER A 30 -1.25 -27.92 -13.52
C SER A 30 -0.28 -26.81 -13.88
N ALA A 31 0.61 -27.03 -14.85
CA ALA A 31 1.55 -26.00 -15.32
C ALA A 31 0.83 -24.81 -15.95
N ILE A 32 -0.19 -25.06 -16.77
CA ILE A 32 -1.00 -24.01 -17.41
C ILE A 32 -1.79 -23.23 -16.36
N VAL A 33 -2.46 -23.93 -15.43
CA VAL A 33 -3.25 -23.31 -14.35
C VAL A 33 -2.35 -22.50 -13.42
N ALA A 34 -1.19 -23.04 -13.02
CA ALA A 34 -0.23 -22.32 -12.17
C ALA A 34 0.30 -21.07 -12.87
N THR A 35 0.64 -21.15 -14.16
CA THR A 35 1.12 -20.00 -14.94
C THR A 35 0.02 -18.96 -15.10
N SER A 36 -1.23 -19.36 -15.38
CA SER A 36 -2.36 -18.45 -15.49
C SER A 36 -2.68 -17.79 -14.16
N LEU A 37 -2.64 -18.53 -13.06
CA LEU A 37 -2.90 -17.99 -11.72
C LEU A 37 -1.77 -17.06 -11.28
N ALA A 38 -0.51 -17.40 -11.54
CA ALA A 38 0.63 -16.53 -11.30
C ALA A 38 0.56 -15.25 -12.14
N SER A 39 0.20 -15.37 -13.43
CA SER A 39 0.06 -14.22 -14.32
C SER A 39 -1.09 -13.30 -13.90
N ASN A 40 -2.26 -13.87 -13.59
CA ASN A 40 -3.41 -13.10 -13.11
C ASN A 40 -3.14 -12.47 -11.74
N SER A 41 -2.45 -13.17 -10.83
CA SER A 41 -2.07 -12.62 -9.53
C SER A 41 -1.05 -11.50 -9.68
N ALA A 42 -0.08 -11.63 -10.60
CA ALA A 42 0.90 -10.59 -10.91
C ALA A 42 0.23 -9.37 -11.56
N GLN A 43 -0.75 -9.58 -12.44
CA GLN A 43 -1.55 -8.50 -13.04
C GLN A 43 -2.41 -7.80 -12.00
N LEU A 44 -3.13 -8.54 -11.15
CA LEU A 44 -3.94 -7.98 -10.08
C LEU A 44 -3.08 -7.24 -9.05
N ALA A 45 -1.90 -7.77 -8.70
CA ALA A 45 -0.96 -7.09 -7.83
C ALA A 45 -0.40 -5.82 -8.49
N GLN A 46 -0.10 -5.83 -9.79
CA GLN A 46 0.31 -4.63 -10.52
C GLN A 46 -0.81 -3.59 -10.57
N VAL A 47 -2.04 -3.99 -10.86
CA VAL A 47 -3.19 -3.08 -10.87
C VAL A 47 -3.46 -2.53 -9.46
N ALA A 48 -3.36 -3.35 -8.42
CA ALA A 48 -3.50 -2.91 -7.03
C ALA A 48 -2.37 -1.96 -6.62
N MET A 49 -1.13 -2.21 -7.06
CA MET A 49 0.00 -1.28 -6.85
C MET A 49 -0.18 0.03 -7.63
N VAL A 50 -0.68 -0.03 -8.87
CA VAL A 50 -0.96 1.18 -9.65
C VAL A 50 -2.09 1.96 -8.99
N GLN A 51 -3.18 1.32 -8.60
CA GLN A 51 -4.31 1.98 -7.92
C GLN A 51 -3.94 2.49 -6.52
N SER A 52 -3.04 1.83 -5.78
CA SER A 52 -2.56 2.34 -4.50
C SER A 52 -1.63 3.54 -4.67
N VAL A 53 -0.90 3.62 -5.79
CA VAL A 53 -0.02 4.75 -6.11
C VAL A 53 -0.80 5.94 -6.69
N THR A 54 -1.73 5.71 -7.62
CA THR A 54 -2.50 6.78 -8.29
C THR A 54 -3.74 7.23 -7.51
N GLY A 55 -4.26 6.40 -6.60
CA GLY A 55 -5.59 6.60 -6.04
C GLY A 55 -6.67 6.52 -7.13
N ARG A 56 -7.94 6.81 -6.79
CA ARG A 56 -9.04 6.88 -7.77
C ARG A 56 -8.98 8.14 -8.65
N ALA A 57 -7.84 8.84 -8.70
CA ALA A 57 -7.64 9.97 -9.59
C ALA A 57 -7.61 9.48 -11.04
N SER A 58 -8.53 9.98 -11.87
CA SER A 58 -8.57 9.64 -13.29
C SER A 58 -7.41 10.26 -14.07
N LEU A 59 -6.82 11.34 -13.55
CA LEU A 59 -5.70 12.06 -14.15
C LEU A 59 -4.82 12.69 -13.07
N GLU A 60 -3.50 12.54 -13.19
CA GLU A 60 -2.51 13.22 -12.35
C GLU A 60 -1.70 14.20 -13.21
N ILE A 61 -1.58 15.45 -12.74
CA ILE A 61 -0.80 16.50 -13.39
C ILE A 61 0.48 16.70 -12.59
N GLU A 62 1.61 16.31 -13.17
CA GLU A 62 2.93 16.50 -12.56
C GLU A 62 3.73 17.58 -13.29
N GLY A 63 4.51 18.36 -12.54
CA GLY A 63 5.46 19.30 -13.13
C GLY A 63 6.59 18.56 -13.85
N ILE A 64 7.14 19.18 -14.90
CA ILE A 64 8.26 18.61 -15.67
C ILE A 64 9.43 18.29 -14.71
N GLY A 65 9.86 17.03 -14.69
CA GLY A 65 10.94 16.57 -13.81
C GLY A 65 10.57 16.49 -12.33
N GLY A 66 9.28 16.48 -11.97
CA GLY A 66 8.81 16.43 -10.58
C GLY A 66 8.95 17.77 -9.84
N ALA A 67 9.08 18.88 -10.59
CA ALA A 67 9.13 20.21 -10.02
C ALA A 67 7.78 20.60 -9.38
N SER A 68 7.84 21.34 -8.28
CA SER A 68 6.65 21.98 -7.70
C SER A 68 6.20 23.13 -8.59
N PHE A 69 4.89 23.25 -8.83
CA PHE A 69 4.31 24.35 -9.59
C PHE A 69 3.31 25.13 -8.72
N ASP A 70 3.02 26.37 -9.14
CA ASP A 70 2.08 27.27 -8.45
C ASP A 70 0.67 26.66 -8.41
N GLY A 71 -0.16 27.06 -7.44
CA GLY A 71 -1.52 26.56 -7.26
C GLY A 71 -2.53 27.06 -8.30
N LYS A 72 -2.18 28.07 -9.11
CA LYS A 72 -3.06 28.65 -10.14
C LYS A 72 -3.70 27.65 -11.11
N PRO A 73 -3.02 26.58 -11.57
CA PRO A 73 -3.63 25.56 -12.41
C PRO A 73 -4.75 24.78 -11.71
N LEU A 74 -4.78 24.73 -10.37
CA LEU A 74 -5.84 24.03 -9.64
C LEU A 74 -7.20 24.70 -9.87
N GLU A 75 -7.26 26.03 -9.75
CA GLU A 75 -8.50 26.79 -9.99
C GLU A 75 -8.99 26.58 -11.43
N PHE A 76 -8.07 26.65 -12.40
CA PHE A 76 -8.38 26.41 -13.81
C PHE A 76 -8.94 25.00 -14.05
N VAL A 77 -8.27 23.96 -13.52
CA VAL A 77 -8.69 22.56 -13.70
C VAL A 77 -10.01 22.27 -12.99
N SER A 78 -10.23 22.86 -11.81
CA SER A 78 -11.49 22.70 -11.07
C SER A 78 -12.71 23.31 -11.79
N GLY A 79 -12.50 24.25 -12.71
CA GLY A 79 -13.56 24.90 -13.49
C GLY A 79 -13.84 24.23 -14.84
N LEU A 80 -13.13 23.17 -15.21
CA LEU A 80 -13.34 22.48 -16.48
C LEU A 80 -14.58 21.58 -16.43
N GLU A 81 -15.39 21.62 -17.50
CA GLU A 81 -16.55 20.75 -17.65
C GLU A 81 -16.10 19.27 -17.70
N GLY A 82 -16.66 18.44 -16.81
CA GLY A 82 -16.29 17.03 -16.66
C GLY A 82 -15.29 16.72 -15.54
N VAL A 83 -14.76 17.73 -14.84
CA VAL A 83 -13.95 17.54 -13.63
C VAL A 83 -14.86 17.60 -12.39
N GLU A 84 -15.04 16.48 -11.71
CA GLU A 84 -15.87 16.41 -10.49
C GLU A 84 -15.13 16.95 -9.27
N VAL A 85 -13.86 16.57 -9.09
CA VAL A 85 -13.02 16.99 -7.96
C VAL A 85 -11.57 17.13 -8.40
N ALA A 86 -10.91 18.22 -8.00
CA ALA A 86 -9.48 18.43 -8.16
C ALA A 86 -8.82 18.59 -6.77
N SER A 87 -7.80 17.79 -6.47
CA SER A 87 -7.08 17.83 -5.19
C SER A 87 -5.58 18.09 -5.42
N PRO A 88 -4.98 19.11 -4.80
CA PRO A 88 -3.55 19.35 -4.87
C PRO A 88 -2.79 18.42 -3.91
N ILE A 89 -1.63 17.92 -4.36
CA ILE A 89 -0.79 17.02 -3.56
C ILE A 89 0.67 17.48 -3.64
N LEU A 90 1.33 17.54 -2.48
CA LEU A 90 2.76 17.80 -2.39
C LEU A 90 3.50 16.57 -1.89
N ARG A 91 4.35 15.98 -2.74
CA ARG A 91 5.17 14.79 -2.39
C ARG A 91 6.59 15.22 -2.01
N ARG A 92 7.08 14.79 -0.85
CA ARG A 92 8.46 15.00 -0.40
C ARG A 92 9.01 13.76 0.30
N PHE A 93 10.24 13.36 -0.02
CA PHE A 93 10.92 12.32 0.74
C PHE A 93 11.55 12.91 2.01
N SER A 94 11.35 12.25 3.15
CA SER A 94 11.95 12.61 4.43
C SER A 94 12.37 11.36 5.18
N ASN A 95 13.30 11.52 6.14
CA ASN A 95 13.65 10.46 7.05
C ASN A 95 12.84 10.63 8.33
N MET A 96 11.98 9.68 8.63
CA MET A 96 11.23 9.64 9.88
C MET A 96 12.03 8.88 10.94
N GLN A 97 12.13 9.45 12.12
CA GLN A 97 12.65 8.79 13.32
C GLN A 97 11.52 8.65 14.33
N ILE A 98 11.37 7.46 14.89
CA ILE A 98 10.39 7.23 15.96
C ILE A 98 11.01 7.75 17.26
N VAL A 99 10.40 8.77 17.86
CA VAL A 99 10.78 9.26 19.18
C VAL A 99 9.93 8.48 20.17
N SER A 100 10.37 7.26 20.47
CA SER A 100 9.66 6.38 21.40
C SER A 100 9.69 7.01 22.80
N GLY A 101 8.64 7.75 23.16
CA GLY A 101 8.35 8.14 24.53
C GLY A 101 7.68 6.98 25.25
N GLY A 102 8.49 6.14 25.89
CA GLY A 102 8.13 5.24 27.01
C GLY A 102 7.10 4.13 26.74
N ASP A 103 7.55 2.87 26.67
CA ASP A 103 7.08 1.79 27.55
C ASP A 103 7.86 0.48 27.34
N ASP A 104 9.19 0.58 27.42
CA ASP A 104 10.06 -0.59 27.61
C ASP A 104 10.51 -0.58 29.08
N LYS A 105 9.58 -0.80 30.02
CA LYS A 105 9.97 -1.21 31.38
C LYS A 105 10.50 -2.64 31.32
N GLU A 106 11.75 -2.79 30.91
CA GLU A 106 12.54 -3.96 31.28
C GLU A 106 14.02 -3.56 31.32
N THR A 107 14.44 -3.20 32.53
CA THR A 107 15.60 -3.79 33.20
C THR A 107 16.66 -4.38 32.26
N THR A 108 17.76 -3.66 32.06
CA THR A 108 19.09 -4.02 32.60
C THR A 108 20.14 -3.20 31.87
N ALA A 109 21.08 -2.69 32.66
CA ALA A 109 22.37 -2.18 32.28
C ALA A 109 22.89 -2.71 30.93
N SER A 110 23.09 -1.81 29.97
CA SER A 110 24.26 -1.75 29.10
C SER A 110 24.15 -0.51 28.21
N SER A 111 25.17 0.33 28.29
CA SER A 111 25.40 1.46 27.41
C SER A 111 25.58 1.00 25.97
N GLU A 112 24.48 0.78 25.25
CA GLU A 112 24.46 0.72 23.80
C GLU A 112 23.48 1.78 23.31
N ARG A 113 24.03 2.74 22.56
CA ARG A 113 23.31 3.85 21.95
C ARG A 113 22.28 3.27 20.99
N LYS A 114 21.05 3.00 21.47
CA LYS A 114 19.92 2.47 20.69
C LYS A 114 19.73 3.40 19.49
N VAL A 115 20.28 3.01 18.33
CA VAL A 115 20.23 3.82 17.12
C VAL A 115 18.76 4.03 16.80
N PRO A 116 18.26 5.28 16.73
CA PRO A 116 16.87 5.52 16.40
C PRO A 116 16.59 4.87 15.05
N LYS A 117 15.63 3.92 15.00
CA LYS A 117 15.21 3.31 13.74
C LYS A 117 14.73 4.43 12.83
N SER A 118 15.46 4.66 11.76
CA SER A 118 15.14 5.68 10.77
C SER A 118 14.53 4.99 9.55
N PHE A 119 13.36 5.46 9.17
CA PHE A 119 12.65 4.99 7.99
C PHE A 119 12.63 6.10 6.96
N ARG A 120 13.00 5.78 5.72
CA ARG A 120 12.78 6.70 4.60
C ARG A 120 11.30 6.66 4.26
N VAL A 121 10.61 7.76 4.48
CA VAL A 121 9.18 7.89 4.24
C VAL A 121 8.93 8.93 3.14
N GLN A 122 7.82 8.76 2.44
CA GLN A 122 7.29 9.75 1.52
C GLN A 122 6.19 10.52 2.23
N LEU A 123 6.43 11.79 2.50
CA LEU A 123 5.46 12.74 3.02
C LEU A 123 4.56 13.21 1.89
N MET A 124 3.26 13.19 2.16
CA MET A 124 2.24 13.72 1.26
C MET A 124 1.49 14.84 1.98
N GLY A 125 1.70 16.07 1.52
CA GLY A 125 0.86 17.20 1.90
C GLY A 125 -0.40 17.17 1.06
N VAL A 126 -1.55 17.06 1.71
CA VAL A 126 -2.87 16.97 1.07
C VAL A 126 -3.84 17.91 1.77
N ILE A 127 -4.89 18.32 1.05
CA ILE A 127 -6.07 18.93 1.67
C ILE A 127 -7.03 17.78 2.00
N PRO A 128 -7.26 17.44 3.28
CA PRO A 128 -7.95 16.20 3.66
C PRO A 128 -9.34 16.04 3.04
N GLU A 129 -10.10 17.14 2.98
CA GLU A 129 -11.46 17.18 2.44
C GLU A 129 -11.53 16.82 0.94
N LEU A 130 -10.61 17.36 0.15
CA LEU A 130 -10.54 17.11 -1.30
C LEU A 130 -9.88 15.76 -1.60
N ASP A 131 -8.81 15.42 -0.88
CA ASP A 131 -8.07 14.17 -1.09
C ASP A 131 -8.91 12.93 -0.73
N ARG A 132 -9.82 13.03 0.26
CA ARG A 132 -10.76 11.94 0.59
C ARG A 132 -11.67 11.61 -0.59
N GLN A 133 -12.18 12.62 -1.29
CA GLN A 133 -13.07 12.42 -2.43
C GLN A 133 -12.33 11.80 -3.62
N VAL A 134 -11.04 12.14 -3.80
CA VAL A 134 -10.21 11.64 -4.90
C VAL A 134 -9.60 10.27 -4.61
N ARG A 135 -9.13 9.99 -3.39
CA ARG A 135 -8.42 8.73 -3.05
C ARG A 135 -9.31 7.71 -2.34
N GLY A 136 -10.38 8.13 -1.67
CA GLY A 136 -11.35 7.25 -1.04
C GLY A 136 -10.79 6.41 0.11
N TYR A 137 -9.81 6.92 0.86
CA TYR A 137 -9.27 6.22 2.03
C TYR A 137 -10.28 6.24 3.19
N THR A 138 -10.21 5.22 4.05
CA THR A 138 -11.00 5.12 5.28
C THR A 138 -10.04 4.99 6.46
N VAL A 139 -10.27 5.77 7.51
CA VAL A 139 -9.48 5.70 8.74
C VAL A 139 -9.98 4.52 9.58
N LEU A 140 -9.12 3.53 9.78
CA LEU A 140 -9.44 2.33 10.56
C LEU A 140 -9.18 2.52 12.05
N GLU A 141 -8.14 3.29 12.40
CA GLU A 141 -7.74 3.57 13.77
C GLU A 141 -7.33 5.05 13.91
N GLY A 142 -7.68 5.66 15.05
CA GLY A 142 -7.35 7.06 15.35
C GLY A 142 -8.41 8.08 14.91
N LYS A 143 -7.96 9.31 14.64
CA LYS A 143 -8.80 10.45 14.28
C LYS A 143 -8.57 10.82 12.81
N GLU A 144 -9.64 11.20 12.10
CA GLU A 144 -9.53 11.75 10.75
C GLU A 144 -8.80 13.10 10.76
N LEU A 145 -7.99 13.38 9.73
CA LEU A 145 -7.33 14.68 9.58
C LEU A 145 -8.37 15.73 9.21
N THR A 146 -8.44 16.78 10.02
CA THR A 146 -9.24 17.97 9.73
C THR A 146 -8.31 19.13 9.39
N ASN A 147 -8.79 20.14 8.66
CA ASN A 147 -8.07 21.40 8.43
C ASN A 147 -7.91 22.28 9.70
N ASP A 148 -8.19 21.75 10.88
CA ASP A 148 -8.15 22.49 12.14
C ASP A 148 -6.70 22.70 12.63
N ALA A 149 -6.45 23.81 13.33
CA ALA A 149 -5.13 24.16 13.85
C ALA A 149 -4.55 23.10 14.81
N SER A 150 -5.41 22.31 15.45
CA SER A 150 -5.03 21.20 16.33
C SER A 150 -4.45 19.99 15.58
N ASP A 151 -4.75 19.84 14.29
CA ASP A 151 -4.34 18.67 13.48
C ASP A 151 -3.14 19.01 12.55
N LYS A 152 -2.56 20.21 12.68
CA LYS A 152 -1.40 20.67 11.87
C LYS A 152 -0.15 19.79 12.00
N ALA A 153 -0.05 19.02 13.07
CA ALA A 153 1.05 18.09 13.33
C ALA A 153 0.58 16.62 13.39
N SER A 154 -0.63 16.33 12.92
CA SER A 154 -1.14 14.96 12.85
C SER A 154 -0.81 14.35 11.50
N ILE A 155 -0.51 13.05 11.49
CA ILE A 155 -0.15 12.29 10.28
C ILE A 155 -1.08 11.09 10.16
N LEU A 156 -1.61 10.87 8.96
CA LEU A 156 -2.18 9.58 8.60
C LEU A 156 -1.10 8.68 8.03
N MET A 157 -1.13 7.43 8.45
CA MET A 157 -0.14 6.42 8.09
C MET A 157 -0.85 5.18 7.58
N ASP A 158 -0.21 4.50 6.62
CA ASP A 158 -0.66 3.19 6.19
C ASP A 158 -0.57 2.17 7.33
N ILE A 159 -1.62 1.37 7.52
CA ILE A 159 -1.72 0.41 8.61
C ILE A 159 -0.67 -0.70 8.52
N GLY A 160 -0.31 -1.12 7.30
CA GLY A 160 0.74 -2.12 7.08
C GLY A 160 2.11 -1.57 7.47
N PHE A 161 2.37 -0.30 7.13
CA PHE A 161 3.58 0.39 7.56
C PHE A 161 3.61 0.59 9.08
N ALA A 162 2.52 1.07 9.69
CA ALA A 162 2.42 1.26 11.14
C ALA A 162 2.66 -0.06 11.91
N ALA A 163 2.05 -1.16 11.47
CA ALA A 163 2.26 -2.50 12.05
C ALA A 163 3.71 -2.96 11.91
N SER A 164 4.32 -2.78 10.73
CA SER A 164 5.73 -3.15 10.48
C SER A 164 6.73 -2.33 11.30
N ALA A 165 6.43 -1.05 11.51
CA ALA A 165 7.24 -0.12 12.28
C ALA A 165 6.93 -0.17 13.79
N ARG A 166 5.92 -0.94 14.21
CA ARG A 166 5.38 -1.02 15.58
C ARG A 166 4.97 0.35 16.13
N ILE A 167 4.33 1.16 15.30
CA ILE A 167 3.82 2.49 15.65
C ILE A 167 2.34 2.34 16.02
N GLN A 168 1.94 2.90 17.17
CA GLN A 168 0.54 2.98 17.60
C GLN A 168 0.03 4.43 17.48
N VAL A 169 -1.29 4.59 17.43
CA VAL A 169 -1.93 5.93 17.43
C VAL A 169 -1.49 6.73 18.65
N GLY A 170 -1.00 7.95 18.44
CA GLY A 170 -0.47 8.83 19.49
C GLY A 170 1.06 8.73 19.72
N THR A 171 1.77 7.88 18.97
CA THR A 171 3.23 7.81 19.02
C THR A 171 3.86 9.05 18.37
N GLN A 172 4.76 9.74 19.07
CA GLN A 172 5.47 10.87 18.49
C GLN A 172 6.53 10.42 17.48
N VAL A 173 6.41 10.92 16.27
CA VAL A 173 7.38 10.72 15.20
C VAL A 173 8.06 12.04 14.86
N LYS A 174 9.38 12.00 14.70
CA LYS A 174 10.17 13.16 14.27
C LYS A 174 10.51 13.01 12.80
N LEU A 175 10.01 13.93 11.99
CA LEU A 175 10.33 14.02 10.57
C LEU A 175 11.55 14.89 10.38
N LEU A 176 12.63 14.30 9.88
CA LEU A 176 13.83 15.04 9.50
C LEU A 176 13.63 15.59 8.09
N THR A 177 13.08 16.81 8.03
CA THR A 177 13.01 17.58 6.78
C THR A 177 14.24 18.48 6.67
N ARG A 178 14.62 18.87 5.45
CA ARG A 178 15.70 19.85 5.24
C ARG A 178 15.36 21.26 5.78
N SER A 179 14.10 21.51 6.17
CA SER A 179 13.58 22.83 6.57
C SER A 179 13.36 23.00 8.07
N PHE A 180 13.94 22.14 8.90
CA PHE A 180 13.72 21.94 10.36
C PHE A 180 12.96 20.65 10.65
N GLY A 181 13.43 19.93 11.68
CA GLY A 181 12.79 18.72 12.17
C GLY A 181 11.47 19.05 12.83
N GLN A 182 10.36 18.59 12.25
CA GLN A 182 9.03 18.73 12.83
C GLN A 182 8.64 17.44 13.55
N THR A 183 8.14 17.58 14.77
CA THR A 183 7.57 16.47 15.54
C THR A 183 6.08 16.42 15.24
N ALA A 184 5.58 15.23 14.94
CA ALA A 184 4.20 14.95 14.62
C ALA A 184 3.70 13.77 15.47
N THR A 185 2.40 13.72 15.75
CA THR A 185 1.78 12.77 16.69
C THR A 185 0.56 12.10 16.11
#